data_AF-A0A2E5KG85-F1
#
_entry.id   AF-A0A2E5KG85-F1
#
_cell.length_a   1.000
_cell.length_b   1.000
_cell.length_c   1.000
_cell.angle_alpha   90.00
_cell.angle_beta   90.00
_cell.angle_gamma   90.00
#
_symmetry.space_group_name_H-M   'P 1'
#
loop_
_entity.id
_entity.type
_entity.pdbx_description
1 polymer ?
#
loop_
_entity_poly.entity_id
_entity_poly.type
_entity_poly.pdbx_seq_one_letter_code
_entity_poly.pdbx_strand_id
1 'polypeptide(L)'
;PPQRSAVKRQTRIRNIYDISVLDDNSRLLCLRILCEAGTYIRKLVYDIGEIMQCGATMIELRRTKVMHINEESNFVRLHELSDAIYRLKEENDETRFRELVRPVEFITEPLKSITVRCSAIDSLCHGAQLAIPGILKLSKEISLSENIAILSQKGELIALAESLMTTDEITKNKKGIACKTKRVIMKPGTYPKLWTKSESQD
;
A
#
# COMPACT_ATOMS: atom_id res chain seq x y z
N PRO A 1 -15.16 -3.23 -17.98
CA PRO A 1 -15.05 -1.77 -17.71
C PRO A 1 -16.16 -0.98 -18.44
N PRO A 2 -16.77 0.05 -17.82
CA PRO A 2 -17.77 0.91 -18.44
C PRO A 2 -17.14 1.85 -19.49
N GLN A 3 -17.97 2.52 -20.30
CA GLN A 3 -17.49 3.43 -21.36
C GLN A 3 -16.60 4.57 -20.81
N ARG A 4 -16.94 5.11 -19.64
CA ARG A 4 -16.11 6.09 -18.91
C ARG A 4 -15.21 5.36 -17.91
N SER A 5 -14.09 4.82 -18.38
CA SER A 5 -13.08 4.20 -17.52
C SER A 5 -11.67 4.60 -17.92
N ALA A 6 -10.79 4.78 -16.93
CA ALA A 6 -9.36 5.07 -17.13
C ALA A 6 -8.54 3.87 -17.66
N VAL A 7 -9.18 2.72 -17.89
CA VAL A 7 -8.54 1.49 -18.37
C VAL A 7 -9.17 1.01 -19.66
N LYS A 8 -8.39 0.35 -20.53
CA LYS A 8 -8.88 -0.23 -21.78
C LYS A 8 -10.05 -1.20 -21.50
N ARG A 9 -11.13 -1.04 -22.26
CA ARG A 9 -12.34 -1.87 -22.16
C ARG A 9 -12.05 -3.28 -22.69
N GLN A 10 -11.92 -4.22 -21.78
CA GLN A 10 -11.66 -5.64 -22.04
C GLN A 10 -12.41 -6.47 -21.00
N THR A 11 -12.78 -7.70 -21.33
CA THR A 11 -13.32 -8.65 -20.35
C THR A 11 -12.24 -9.00 -19.34
N ARG A 12 -12.57 -8.94 -18.05
CA ARG A 12 -11.65 -9.22 -16.95
C ARG A 12 -12.40 -9.98 -15.87
N ILE A 13 -11.78 -11.01 -15.34
CA ILE A 13 -12.27 -11.76 -14.19
C ILE A 13 -11.92 -10.96 -12.93
N ARG A 14 -12.88 -10.83 -12.02
CA ARG A 14 -12.72 -10.17 -10.73
C ARG A 14 -13.37 -11.00 -9.65
N ASN A 15 -12.74 -11.04 -8.48
CA ASN A 15 -13.26 -11.79 -7.35
C ASN A 15 -14.17 -10.91 -6.48
N ILE A 16 -15.36 -11.43 -6.17
CA ILE A 16 -16.19 -10.93 -5.09
C ILE A 16 -15.98 -11.86 -3.90
N TYR A 17 -15.48 -11.33 -2.81
CA TYR A 17 -15.14 -12.09 -1.62
C TYR A 17 -16.34 -12.26 -0.68
N ASP A 18 -17.20 -11.25 -0.58
CA ASP A 18 -18.41 -11.27 0.25
C ASP A 18 -19.48 -10.34 -0.32
N ILE A 19 -20.75 -10.73 -0.20
CA ILE A 19 -21.91 -9.89 -0.46
C ILE A 19 -22.92 -10.14 0.66
N SER A 20 -23.26 -9.08 1.39
CA SER A 20 -24.25 -9.13 2.46
C SER A 20 -25.30 -8.03 2.27
N VAL A 21 -26.58 -8.38 2.42
CA VAL A 21 -27.68 -7.41 2.48
C VAL A 21 -27.68 -6.79 3.87
N LEU A 22 -27.62 -5.47 3.93
CA LEU A 22 -27.68 -4.71 5.18
C LEU A 22 -29.10 -4.25 5.50
N ASP A 23 -29.82 -3.84 4.46
CA ASP A 23 -31.19 -3.34 4.58
C ASP A 23 -31.94 -3.58 3.25
N ASP A 24 -33.23 -3.82 3.35
CA ASP A 24 -34.13 -4.06 2.23
C ASP A 24 -35.45 -3.32 2.45
N ASN A 25 -35.66 -2.27 1.66
CA ASN A 25 -36.85 -1.46 1.72
C ASN A 25 -37.45 -1.28 0.32
N SER A 26 -38.40 -2.17 0.00
CA SER A 26 -39.20 -2.13 -1.22
C SER A 26 -38.37 -2.19 -2.51
N ARG A 27 -37.96 -1.05 -3.05
CA ARG A 27 -37.15 -0.94 -4.29
C ARG A 27 -35.73 -0.47 -4.00
N LEU A 28 -35.35 -0.36 -2.72
CA LEU A 28 -34.04 0.07 -2.27
C LEU A 28 -33.38 -1.08 -1.52
N LEU A 29 -32.24 -1.54 -2.05
CA LEU A 29 -31.44 -2.59 -1.45
C LEU A 29 -30.09 -2.01 -1.03
N CYS A 30 -29.78 -2.10 0.27
CA CYS A 30 -28.48 -1.69 0.80
C CYS A 30 -27.56 -2.92 0.88
N LEU A 31 -26.48 -2.90 0.09
CA LEU A 31 -25.53 -4.01 0.00
C LEU A 31 -24.17 -3.60 0.53
N ARG A 32 -23.56 -4.48 1.34
CA ARG A 32 -22.12 -4.43 1.65
C ARG A 32 -21.41 -5.48 0.82
N ILE A 33 -20.40 -5.05 0.08
CA ILE A 33 -19.66 -5.89 -0.88
C ILE A 33 -18.16 -5.79 -0.58
N LEU A 34 -17.52 -6.94 -0.35
CA LEU A 34 -16.07 -7.06 -0.31
C LEU A 34 -15.59 -7.61 -1.65
N CYS A 35 -14.70 -6.89 -2.34
CA CYS A 35 -14.29 -7.24 -3.70
C CYS A 35 -12.82 -6.93 -3.98
N GLU A 36 -12.31 -7.54 -5.05
CA GLU A 36 -10.98 -7.27 -5.59
C GLU A 36 -10.86 -5.85 -6.14
N ALA A 37 -9.64 -5.29 -6.09
CA ALA A 37 -9.35 -3.98 -6.65
C ALA A 37 -9.69 -3.89 -8.15
N GLY A 38 -10.31 -2.77 -8.54
CA GLY A 38 -10.73 -2.54 -9.93
C GLY A 38 -12.04 -3.22 -10.31
N THR A 39 -12.78 -3.77 -9.35
CA THR A 39 -14.17 -4.20 -9.53
C THR A 39 -15.08 -3.00 -9.74
N TYR A 40 -15.93 -3.04 -10.77
CA TYR A 40 -16.90 -1.98 -11.05
C TYR A 40 -18.23 -2.29 -10.37
N ILE A 41 -18.45 -1.75 -9.16
CA ILE A 41 -19.68 -1.99 -8.38
C ILE A 41 -20.94 -1.63 -9.17
N ARG A 42 -20.93 -0.54 -9.95
CA ARG A 42 -22.06 -0.18 -10.81
C ARG A 42 -22.42 -1.27 -11.82
N LYS A 43 -21.42 -1.95 -12.40
CA LYS A 43 -21.67 -3.06 -13.33
C LYS A 43 -22.18 -4.28 -12.58
N LEU A 44 -21.64 -4.57 -11.40
CA LEU A 44 -22.16 -5.64 -10.53
C LEU A 44 -23.64 -5.42 -10.18
N VAL A 45 -24.03 -4.21 -9.76
CA VAL A 45 -25.44 -3.88 -9.47
C VAL A 45 -26.32 -4.05 -10.71
N TYR A 46 -25.86 -3.59 -11.87
CA TYR A 46 -26.57 -3.82 -13.13
C TYR A 46 -26.77 -5.31 -13.41
N ASP A 47 -25.71 -6.12 -13.25
CA ASP A 47 -25.76 -7.57 -13.49
C ASP A 47 -26.69 -8.29 -12.50
N ILE A 48 -26.72 -7.87 -11.23
CA ILE A 48 -27.70 -8.36 -10.24
C ILE A 48 -29.13 -8.05 -10.70
N GLY A 49 -29.37 -6.82 -11.18
CA GLY A 49 -30.68 -6.42 -11.69
C GLY A 49 -31.15 -7.21 -12.92
N GLU A 50 -30.24 -7.53 -13.84
CA GLU A 50 -30.52 -8.39 -14.99
C GLU A 50 -30.90 -9.80 -14.55
N ILE A 51 -30.19 -10.38 -13.56
CA ILE A 51 -30.51 -11.70 -13.00
C ILE A 51 -31.88 -11.68 -12.31
N MET A 52 -32.21 -10.60 -11.60
CA MET A 52 -33.51 -10.42 -10.94
C MET A 52 -34.67 -10.08 -11.90
N GLN A 53 -34.38 -9.83 -13.19
CA GLN A 53 -35.35 -9.48 -14.24
C GLN A 53 -36.16 -8.18 -14.04
N CYS A 54 -35.99 -7.47 -12.92
CA CYS A 54 -36.60 -6.15 -12.70
C CYS A 54 -35.68 -5.00 -13.13
N GLY A 55 -34.40 -5.29 -13.41
CA GLY A 55 -33.36 -4.28 -13.56
C GLY A 55 -32.96 -3.67 -12.21
N ALA A 56 -31.75 -3.12 -12.15
CA ALA A 56 -31.25 -2.42 -10.97
C ALA A 56 -30.25 -1.32 -11.39
N THR A 57 -30.25 -0.23 -10.64
CA THR A 57 -29.31 0.86 -10.81
C THR A 57 -28.72 1.25 -9.46
N MET A 58 -27.46 1.65 -9.47
CA MET A 58 -26.75 2.07 -8.27
C MET A 58 -27.08 3.54 -7.99
N ILE A 59 -27.75 3.79 -6.86
CA ILE A 59 -28.14 5.14 -6.42
C ILE A 59 -26.97 5.81 -5.70
N GLU A 60 -26.43 5.14 -4.69
CA GLU A 60 -25.31 5.63 -3.89
C GLU A 60 -24.21 4.56 -3.77
N LEU A 61 -22.99 5.02 -3.54
CA LEU A 61 -21.86 4.17 -3.26
C LEU A 61 -20.92 4.87 -2.28
N ARG A 62 -20.73 4.23 -1.13
CA ARG A 62 -19.72 4.64 -0.15
C ARG A 62 -18.67 3.56 -0.03
N ARG A 63 -17.40 3.93 -0.17
CA ARG A 63 -16.27 3.03 0.08
C ARG A 63 -15.91 3.10 1.56
N THR A 64 -16.15 2.03 2.29
CA THR A 64 -15.93 1.94 3.74
C THR A 64 -14.56 1.38 4.11
N LYS A 65 -13.87 0.70 3.17
CA LYS A 65 -12.57 0.09 3.41
C LYS A 65 -11.67 0.12 2.17
N VAL A 66 -10.38 0.35 2.38
CA VAL A 66 -9.29 0.14 1.42
C VAL A 66 -8.15 -0.52 2.17
N MET A 67 -7.82 -1.77 1.84
CA MET A 67 -6.76 -2.51 2.55
C MET A 67 -7.05 -2.59 4.06
N HIS A 68 -6.17 -2.11 4.94
CA HIS A 68 -6.39 -2.04 6.38
C HIS A 68 -7.03 -0.71 6.84
N ILE A 69 -7.22 0.24 5.91
CA ILE A 69 -7.83 1.54 6.16
C ILE A 69 -9.35 1.37 6.11
N ASN A 70 -10.01 1.46 7.26
CA ASN A 70 -11.45 1.26 7.45
C ASN A 70 -12.07 2.45 8.21
N GLU A 71 -13.38 2.44 8.45
CA GLU A 71 -14.05 3.54 9.17
C GLU A 71 -13.54 3.75 10.61
N GLU A 72 -12.98 2.70 11.24
CA GLU A 72 -12.34 2.78 12.56
C GLU A 72 -10.98 3.49 12.50
N SER A 73 -10.33 3.53 11.33
CA SER A 73 -9.07 4.24 11.11
C SER A 73 -9.21 5.77 11.03
N ASN A 74 -10.32 6.32 11.53
CA ASN A 74 -10.63 7.74 11.66
C ASN A 74 -10.48 8.52 10.34
N PHE A 75 -11.49 8.44 9.48
CA PHE A 75 -11.51 9.20 8.23
C PHE A 75 -11.58 10.70 8.50
N VAL A 76 -10.58 11.42 8.00
CA VAL A 76 -10.50 12.87 8.10
C VAL A 76 -11.38 13.53 7.05
N ARG A 77 -12.16 14.53 7.45
CA ARG A 77 -12.95 15.34 6.53
C ARG A 77 -12.13 16.51 5.99
N LEU A 78 -12.48 17.01 4.80
CA LEU A 78 -11.73 18.09 4.15
C LEU A 78 -11.72 19.41 4.94
N HIS A 79 -12.78 19.72 5.68
CA HIS A 79 -12.82 20.90 6.55
C HIS A 79 -11.84 20.79 7.71
N GLU A 80 -11.77 19.64 8.39
CA GLU A 80 -10.82 19.42 9.49
C GLU A 80 -9.38 19.56 9.02
N LEU A 81 -9.07 19.05 7.83
CA LEU A 81 -7.75 19.21 7.22
C LEU A 81 -7.46 20.67 6.87
N SER A 82 -8.44 21.40 6.34
CA SER A 82 -8.31 22.83 6.02
C SER A 82 -7.99 23.64 7.28
N ASP A 83 -8.73 23.41 8.36
CA ASP A 83 -8.54 24.10 9.63
C ASP A 83 -7.16 23.78 10.23
N ALA A 84 -6.74 22.52 10.17
CA ALA A 84 -5.41 22.11 10.63
C ALA A 84 -4.28 22.78 9.83
N ILE A 85 -4.44 22.93 8.51
CA ILE A 85 -3.47 23.63 7.66
C ILE A 85 -3.43 25.13 8.00
N TYR A 86 -4.57 25.75 8.29
CA TYR A 86 -4.64 27.15 8.69
C TYR A 86 -3.85 27.38 9.99
N ARG A 87 -4.12 26.59 11.03
CA ARG A 87 -3.43 26.71 12.33
C ARG A 87 -1.93 26.44 12.22
N LEU A 88 -1.53 25.47 11.39
CA LEU A 88 -0.12 25.23 11.10
C LEU A 88 0.59 26.47 10.53
N LYS A 89 -0.06 27.22 9.66
CA LYS A 89 0.55 28.38 8.98
C LYS A 89 0.50 29.66 9.80
N GLU A 90 -0.64 29.94 10.42
CA GLU A 90 -0.88 31.21 11.11
C GLU A 90 -0.49 31.17 12.59
N GLU A 91 -0.68 30.02 13.24
CA GLU A 91 -0.45 29.85 14.69
C GLU A 91 0.85 29.08 14.98
N ASN A 92 1.55 28.55 13.97
CA ASN A 92 2.66 27.60 14.10
C ASN A 92 2.32 26.36 14.97
N ASP A 93 1.04 25.99 15.04
CA ASP A 93 0.57 24.83 15.80
C ASP A 93 0.45 23.60 14.89
N GLU A 94 1.40 22.67 14.99
CA GLU A 94 1.41 21.44 14.20
C GLU A 94 0.57 20.30 14.79
N THR A 95 0.06 20.45 16.02
CA THR A 95 -0.55 19.34 16.78
C THR A 95 -1.69 18.69 15.99
N ARG A 96 -2.66 19.50 15.56
CA ARG A 96 -3.82 19.01 14.81
C ARG A 96 -3.43 18.43 13.45
N PHE A 97 -2.44 19.02 12.77
CA PHE A 97 -1.98 18.50 11.49
C PHE A 97 -1.36 17.10 11.63
N ARG A 98 -0.52 16.88 12.65
CA ARG A 98 0.12 15.58 12.92
C ARG A 98 -0.87 14.51 13.37
N GLU A 99 -1.99 14.89 13.98
CA GLU A 99 -3.08 13.94 14.29
C GLU A 99 -3.82 13.46 13.04
N LEU A 100 -4.02 14.36 12.07
CA LEU A 100 -4.81 14.07 10.87
C LEU A 100 -3.99 13.38 9.76
N VAL A 101 -2.70 13.71 9.65
CA VAL A 101 -1.83 13.18 8.59
C VAL A 101 -1.00 12.02 9.11
N ARG A 102 -1.30 10.81 8.63
CA ARG A 102 -0.55 9.60 8.96
C ARG A 102 0.77 9.52 8.18
N PRO A 103 1.82 8.93 8.78
CA PRO A 103 3.07 8.66 8.08
C PRO A 103 2.86 7.64 6.95
N VAL A 104 3.73 7.65 5.93
CA VAL A 104 3.60 6.78 4.75
C VAL A 104 3.74 5.29 5.11
N GLU A 105 4.50 5.01 6.17
CA GLU A 105 4.72 3.71 6.78
C GLU A 105 3.40 3.00 7.11
N PHE A 106 2.38 3.76 7.51
CA PHE A 106 1.04 3.24 7.81
C PHE A 106 0.50 2.41 6.65
N ILE A 107 0.66 2.88 5.40
CA ILE A 107 0.17 2.17 4.22
C ILE A 107 0.88 0.83 4.03
N THR A 108 2.10 0.66 4.54
CA THR A 108 2.88 -0.57 4.37
C THR A 108 2.73 -1.59 5.49
N GLU A 109 1.99 -1.30 6.55
CA GLU A 109 1.85 -2.19 7.72
C GLU A 109 1.45 -3.64 7.40
N PRO A 110 0.51 -3.92 6.49
CA PRO A 110 0.13 -5.29 6.14
C PRO A 110 1.13 -6.02 5.25
N LEU A 111 2.12 -5.32 4.69
CA LEU A 111 3.15 -5.97 3.88
C LEU A 111 4.18 -6.62 4.80
N LYS A 112 4.69 -7.78 4.37
CA LYS A 112 5.91 -8.33 4.99
C LYS A 112 7.05 -7.35 4.78
N SER A 113 7.91 -7.25 5.78
CA SER A 113 8.99 -6.28 5.80
C SER A 113 10.36 -6.90 6.08
N ILE A 114 11.39 -6.21 5.59
CA ILE A 114 12.81 -6.50 5.85
C ILE A 114 13.46 -5.23 6.40
N THR A 115 14.03 -5.34 7.59
CA THR A 115 14.83 -4.29 8.23
C THR A 115 16.28 -4.42 7.81
N VAL A 116 16.88 -3.31 7.37
CA VAL A 116 18.25 -3.29 6.84
C VAL A 116 19.25 -2.57 7.74
N ARG A 117 20.54 -2.86 7.56
CA ARG A 117 21.66 -2.14 8.19
C ARG A 117 21.68 -0.68 7.72
N CYS A 118 22.03 0.24 8.62
CA CYS A 118 22.19 1.65 8.29
C CYS A 118 23.15 1.88 7.12
N SER A 119 24.19 1.06 6.99
CA SER A 119 25.16 1.13 5.90
C SER A 119 24.59 0.84 4.51
N ALA A 120 23.49 0.11 4.43
CA ALA A 120 22.84 -0.24 3.17
C ALA A 120 21.75 0.77 2.74
N ILE A 121 21.30 1.64 3.65
CA ILE A 121 20.11 2.50 3.42
C ILE A 121 20.34 3.44 2.26
N ASP A 122 21.40 4.24 2.28
CA ASP A 122 21.57 5.25 1.25
C ASP A 122 21.89 4.61 -0.13
N SER A 123 22.48 3.41 -0.18
CA SER A 123 22.65 2.66 -1.43
C SER A 123 21.30 2.28 -2.04
N LEU A 124 20.36 1.82 -1.19
CA LEU A 124 18.99 1.50 -1.60
C LEU A 124 18.25 2.76 -2.06
N CYS A 125 18.48 3.91 -1.42
CA CYS A 125 17.93 5.19 -1.87
C CYS A 125 18.40 5.58 -3.28
N HIS A 126 19.60 5.14 -3.69
CA HIS A 126 20.12 5.31 -5.05
C HIS A 126 19.70 4.19 -6.01
N GLY A 127 18.81 3.28 -5.59
CA GLY A 127 18.25 2.23 -6.45
C GLY A 127 19.04 0.92 -6.46
N ALA A 128 20.01 0.73 -5.55
CA ALA A 128 20.68 -0.56 -5.41
C ALA A 128 19.69 -1.69 -5.06
N GLN A 129 20.07 -2.92 -5.38
CA GLN A 129 19.34 -4.11 -4.98
C GLN A 129 19.73 -4.51 -3.55
N LEU A 130 18.80 -5.11 -2.79
CA LEU A 130 19.11 -5.54 -1.43
C LEU A 130 19.82 -6.89 -1.44
N ALA A 131 21.08 -6.90 -1.04
CA ALA A 131 21.85 -8.13 -0.82
C ALA A 131 21.67 -8.66 0.62
N ILE A 132 21.83 -9.97 0.80
CA ILE A 132 21.69 -10.65 2.11
C ILE A 132 22.51 -9.98 3.23
N PRO A 133 23.79 -9.56 3.02
CA PRO A 133 24.57 -8.90 4.06
C PRO A 133 24.00 -7.56 4.53
N GLY A 134 23.06 -6.96 3.78
CA GLY A 134 22.35 -5.75 4.19
C GLY A 134 21.22 -6.00 5.18
N ILE A 135 20.78 -7.24 5.36
CA ILE A 135 19.58 -7.60 6.14
C ILE A 135 19.94 -7.77 7.63
N LEU A 136 19.12 -7.19 8.50
CA LEU A 136 19.18 -7.38 9.96
C LEU A 136 18.03 -8.22 10.49
N LYS A 137 16.82 -7.95 10.02
CA LYS A 137 15.60 -8.65 10.44
C LYS A 137 14.69 -8.81 9.24
N LEU A 138 13.98 -9.91 9.17
CA LEU A 138 12.95 -10.15 8.16
C LEU A 138 11.68 -10.70 8.81
N SER A 139 10.56 -10.45 8.17
CA SER A 139 9.28 -11.06 8.53
C SER A 139 9.30 -12.57 8.28
N LYS A 140 8.47 -13.31 9.01
CA LYS A 140 8.31 -14.75 8.80
C LYS A 140 7.62 -15.02 7.46
N GLU A 141 7.94 -16.17 6.86
CA GLU A 141 7.21 -16.74 5.72
C GLU A 141 7.19 -15.89 4.44
N ILE A 142 8.25 -15.12 4.16
CA ILE A 142 8.39 -14.40 2.89
C ILE A 142 8.48 -15.42 1.75
N SER A 143 7.56 -15.29 0.80
CA SER A 143 7.48 -16.13 -0.40
C SER A 143 8.23 -15.52 -1.57
N LEU A 144 8.59 -16.35 -2.55
CA LEU A 144 9.21 -15.90 -3.79
C LEU A 144 8.26 -14.96 -4.55
N SER A 145 8.81 -13.90 -5.13
CA SER A 145 8.07 -12.87 -5.88
C SER A 145 7.00 -12.10 -5.08
N GLU A 146 7.06 -12.19 -3.75
CA GLU A 146 6.17 -11.41 -2.87
C GLU A 146 6.61 -9.94 -2.80
N ASN A 147 5.64 -9.02 -2.79
CA ASN A 147 5.93 -7.60 -2.56
C ASN A 147 6.18 -7.34 -1.08
N ILE A 148 7.30 -6.70 -0.76
CA ILE A 148 7.76 -6.44 0.60
C ILE A 148 8.15 -4.99 0.79
N ALA A 149 8.09 -4.54 2.04
CA ALA A 149 8.58 -3.23 2.46
C ALA A 149 10.02 -3.34 3.01
N ILE A 150 10.91 -2.48 2.54
CA ILE A 150 12.26 -2.34 3.10
C ILE A 150 12.23 -1.19 4.11
N LEU A 151 12.58 -1.49 5.35
CA LEU A 151 12.50 -0.56 6.48
C LEU A 151 13.87 -0.27 7.08
N SER A 152 14.04 0.93 7.63
CA SER A 152 15.17 1.26 8.49
C SER A 152 15.03 0.61 9.87
N GLN A 153 16.08 0.63 10.68
CA GLN A 153 16.00 0.17 12.08
C GLN A 153 15.01 1.01 12.93
N LYS A 154 14.71 2.24 12.50
CA LYS A 154 13.74 3.12 13.15
C LYS A 154 12.30 2.88 12.67
N GLY A 155 12.11 1.95 11.71
CA GLY A 155 10.80 1.68 11.11
C GLY A 155 10.45 2.60 9.93
N GLU A 156 11.38 3.43 9.45
CA GLU A 156 11.14 4.33 8.31
C GLU A 156 11.10 3.54 7.00
N LEU A 157 10.16 3.87 6.11
CA LEU A 157 10.02 3.21 4.82
C LEU A 157 11.10 3.69 3.84
N ILE A 158 11.99 2.78 3.45
CA ILE A 158 13.07 3.06 2.50
C ILE A 158 12.57 2.84 1.06
N ALA A 159 12.05 1.65 0.78
CA ALA A 159 11.66 1.24 -0.55
C ALA A 159 10.63 0.09 -0.53
N LEU A 160 9.91 -0.07 -1.63
CA LEU A 160 9.15 -1.27 -1.96
C LEU A 160 9.99 -2.16 -2.87
N ALA A 161 10.00 -3.45 -2.58
CA ALA A 161 10.76 -4.44 -3.31
C ALA A 161 9.96 -5.72 -3.55
N GLU A 162 10.47 -6.56 -4.42
CA GLU A 162 9.99 -7.92 -4.65
C GLU A 162 11.04 -8.91 -4.12
N SER A 163 10.60 -9.90 -3.34
CA SER A 163 11.50 -10.92 -2.84
C SER A 163 11.97 -11.85 -3.96
N LEU A 164 13.29 -12.04 -4.09
CA LEU A 164 13.90 -13.01 -5.00
C LEU A 164 14.26 -14.31 -4.29
N MET A 165 14.07 -14.37 -2.97
CA MET A 165 14.39 -15.52 -2.13
C MET A 165 13.30 -15.74 -1.08
N THR A 166 13.20 -16.95 -0.57
CA THR A 166 12.34 -17.25 0.58
C THR A 166 13.01 -16.89 1.91
N THR A 167 12.24 -16.79 2.99
CA THR A 167 12.79 -16.59 4.37
C THR A 167 13.89 -17.60 4.71
N ASP A 168 13.70 -18.87 4.33
CA ASP A 168 14.66 -19.94 4.61
C ASP A 168 15.96 -19.79 3.81
N GLU A 169 15.85 -19.41 2.54
CA GLU A 169 17.01 -19.16 1.67
C GLU A 169 17.83 -17.96 2.16
N ILE A 170 17.17 -16.88 2.56
CA ILE A 170 17.85 -15.68 3.10
C ILE A 170 18.62 -16.03 4.37
N THR A 171 18.08 -16.92 5.20
CA THR A 171 18.68 -17.32 6.48
C THR A 171 19.83 -18.32 6.30
N LYS A 172 19.72 -19.24 5.32
CA LYS A 172 20.76 -20.25 5.04
C LYS A 172 21.95 -19.70 4.25
N ASN A 173 21.72 -18.74 3.35
CA ASN A 173 22.76 -18.19 2.48
C ASN A 173 23.46 -16.98 3.12
N LYS A 174 24.76 -16.82 2.85
CA LYS A 174 25.55 -15.66 3.31
C LYS A 174 25.72 -14.56 2.25
N LYS A 175 25.46 -14.87 0.99
CA LYS A 175 25.65 -13.97 -0.17
C LYS A 175 24.50 -14.16 -1.16
N GLY A 176 24.22 -13.13 -1.94
CA GLY A 176 23.16 -13.13 -2.95
C GLY A 176 22.30 -11.88 -2.86
N ILE A 177 21.54 -11.62 -3.93
CA ILE A 177 20.55 -10.55 -3.97
C ILE A 177 19.25 -11.14 -3.41
N ALA A 178 18.82 -10.64 -2.25
CA ALA A 178 17.61 -11.10 -1.60
C ALA A 178 16.35 -10.50 -2.22
N CYS A 179 16.40 -9.22 -2.59
CA CYS A 179 15.22 -8.50 -3.08
C CYS A 179 15.54 -7.62 -4.28
N LYS A 180 14.58 -7.54 -5.20
CA LYS A 180 14.59 -6.62 -6.33
C LYS A 180 13.85 -5.33 -5.97
N THR A 181 14.56 -4.21 -5.88
CA THR A 181 13.98 -2.89 -5.61
C THR A 181 13.03 -2.49 -6.75
N LYS A 182 11.77 -2.19 -6.41
CA LYS A 182 10.73 -1.73 -7.35
C LYS A 182 10.51 -0.24 -7.30
N ARG A 183 10.45 0.33 -6.09
CA ARG A 183 10.18 1.76 -5.90
C ARG A 183 10.90 2.27 -4.66
N VAL A 184 11.78 3.25 -4.84
CA VAL A 184 12.40 3.98 -3.73
C VAL A 184 11.44 5.05 -3.22
N ILE A 185 11.32 5.18 -1.89
CA ILE A 185 10.47 6.17 -1.21
C ILE A 185 11.34 7.19 -0.46
N MET A 186 12.33 6.72 0.28
CA MET A 186 13.25 7.57 1.04
C MET A 186 14.17 8.36 0.10
N LYS A 187 14.41 9.63 0.42
CA LYS A 187 15.28 10.50 -0.38
C LYS A 187 16.75 10.08 -0.24
N PRO A 188 17.55 10.15 -1.33
CA PRO A 188 19.00 10.07 -1.23
C PRO A 188 19.56 11.12 -0.26
N GLY A 189 20.56 10.74 0.53
CA GLY A 189 21.20 11.62 1.52
C GLY A 189 20.47 11.74 2.86
N THR A 190 19.34 11.06 3.07
CA THR A 190 18.71 10.96 4.41
C THR A 190 19.61 10.20 5.40
N TYR A 191 20.38 9.22 4.92
CA TYR A 191 21.42 8.54 5.67
C TYR A 191 22.79 8.80 5.01
N PRO A 192 23.90 8.78 5.79
CA PRO A 192 25.22 9.01 5.23
C PRO A 192 25.63 7.89 4.26
N LYS A 193 26.47 8.25 3.27
CA LYS A 193 27.09 7.31 2.34
C LYS A 193 28.11 6.47 3.08
N LEU A 194 27.77 5.20 3.30
CA LEU A 194 28.62 4.24 4.02
C LEU A 194 29.10 3.08 3.15
N TRP A 195 28.79 3.09 1.86
CA TRP A 195 29.42 2.17 0.92
C TRP A 195 30.69 2.81 0.36
N THR A 196 31.76 2.04 0.35
CA THR A 196 33.01 2.42 -0.30
C THR A 196 32.83 2.32 -1.81
N LYS A 197 33.11 3.41 -2.53
CA LYS A 197 33.64 3.24 -3.89
C LYS A 197 35.04 2.67 -3.70
N SER A 198 35.29 1.46 -4.19
CA SER A 198 36.67 1.11 -4.50
C SER A 198 37.12 2.13 -5.54
N GLU A 199 37.98 3.06 -5.16
CA GLU A 199 38.76 3.81 -6.14
C GLU A 199 39.55 2.77 -6.93
N SER A 200 39.11 2.51 -8.16
CA SER A 200 40.00 1.98 -9.18
C SER A 200 41.10 3.03 -9.34
N GLN A 201 42.21 2.81 -8.67
CA GLN A 201 43.48 3.43 -9.01
C GLN A 201 43.83 2.97 -10.43
N ASP A 202 43.50 3.80 -11.41
CA ASP A 202 44.22 3.85 -12.69
C ASP A 202 45.51 4.64 -12.49
#